data_AF-A0A3D4DST6-F1
#
_entry.id   AF-A0A3D4DST6-F1
#
_cell.length_a   1.000
_cell.length_b   1.000
_cell.length_c   1.000
_cell.angle_alpha   90.00
_cell.angle_beta   90.00
_cell.angle_gamma   90.00
#
_symmetry.space_group_name_H-M   'P 1'
#
loop_
_entity.id
_entity.type
_entity.pdbx_description
1 polymer ?
#
loop_
_entity_poly.entity_id
_entity_poly.type
_entity_poly.pdbx_seq_one_letter_code
_entity_poly.pdbx_strand_id
1 'polypeptide(L)'
;MHREISMRPTSAALILSLAAGGANAQDVASATDPQSLLDQFEGLGMAARLEPYESGRQRIRAKVAGVNYALAFYGCLDDMTDCRGMMFTAGFDMAEPVGWEVVNDWNETRVYSRAFIDEEGDPYVQMPVPTAEALSEDEIRRLVDIWESAVIKFTDTIGFERSEDSASAATPAPGQPVASGQPATGATATTPSGRVAPNKAAGAGALGAKDQ
;
A
#
# COMPACT_ATOMS: atom_id res chain seq x y z
N MET A 1 43.43 57.22 -53.28
CA MET A 1 41.97 56.97 -53.33
C MET A 1 41.82 55.45 -53.46
N HIS A 2 41.43 54.67 -52.44
CA HIS A 2 40.16 54.66 -51.68
C HIS A 2 38.96 54.33 -52.58
N ARG A 3 38.00 53.43 -52.28
CA ARG A 3 37.72 52.40 -51.21
C ARG A 3 36.71 51.39 -51.87
N GLU A 4 36.39 50.16 -51.44
CA GLU A 4 36.56 49.33 -50.22
C GLU A 4 36.92 47.86 -50.57
N ILE A 5 37.20 47.02 -49.56
CA ILE A 5 36.97 45.56 -49.61
C ILE A 5 35.59 45.26 -48.99
N SER A 6 34.67 44.67 -49.77
CA SER A 6 33.31 44.33 -49.28
C SER A 6 33.24 42.88 -48.80
N MET A 7 33.25 42.69 -47.48
CA MET A 7 33.20 41.38 -46.83
C MET A 7 31.74 40.91 -46.69
N ARG A 8 31.38 39.81 -47.35
CA ARG A 8 30.04 39.19 -47.21
C ARG A 8 29.96 38.36 -45.92
N PRO A 9 28.99 38.60 -45.01
CA PRO A 9 28.86 37.83 -43.78
C PRO A 9 28.31 36.42 -44.05
N THR A 10 28.92 35.41 -43.45
CA THR A 10 28.38 34.04 -43.38
C THR A 10 27.30 33.96 -42.30
N SER A 11 26.04 33.84 -42.71
CA SER A 11 24.92 33.63 -41.78
C SER A 11 24.97 32.22 -41.16
N ALA A 12 25.41 32.11 -39.91
CA ALA A 12 25.28 30.88 -39.14
C ALA A 12 23.83 30.71 -38.67
N ALA A 13 23.14 29.66 -39.15
CA ALA A 13 21.78 29.33 -38.71
C ALA A 13 21.83 28.62 -37.35
N LEU A 14 21.42 29.32 -36.29
CA LEU A 14 21.34 28.76 -34.95
C LEU A 14 20.08 27.88 -34.84
N ILE A 15 20.25 26.55 -34.97
CA ILE A 15 19.17 25.59 -34.73
C ILE A 15 18.93 25.50 -33.22
N LEU A 16 17.94 26.25 -32.74
CA LEU A 16 17.50 26.19 -31.34
C LEU A 16 16.62 24.95 -31.15
N SER A 17 17.26 23.80 -30.91
CA SER A 17 16.58 22.55 -30.58
C SER A 17 15.85 22.68 -29.25
N LEU A 18 14.55 22.99 -29.30
CA LEU A 18 13.65 22.81 -28.16
C LEU A 18 13.54 21.32 -27.86
N ALA A 19 14.43 20.84 -26.98
CA ALA A 19 14.21 19.61 -26.24
C ALA A 19 13.00 19.83 -25.34
N ALA A 20 11.81 19.52 -25.86
CA ALA A 20 10.60 19.36 -25.07
C ALA A 20 10.82 18.16 -24.14
N GLY A 21 11.45 18.40 -22.99
CA GLY A 21 11.54 17.42 -21.92
C GLY A 21 10.12 17.03 -21.56
N GLY A 22 9.77 15.78 -21.83
CA GLY A 22 8.45 15.26 -21.49
C GLY A 22 8.24 15.46 -20.00
N ALA A 23 7.20 16.22 -19.65
CA ALA A 23 6.67 16.16 -18.30
C ALA A 23 6.12 14.74 -18.15
N ASN A 24 6.93 13.84 -17.58
CA ASN A 24 6.42 12.56 -17.10
C ASN A 24 5.37 12.92 -16.06
N ALA A 25 4.10 12.70 -16.40
CA ALA A 25 3.10 12.54 -15.37
C ALA A 25 3.59 11.38 -14.52
N GLN A 26 3.98 11.66 -13.28
CA GLN A 26 4.16 10.59 -12.31
C GLN A 26 2.77 10.03 -12.07
N ASP A 27 2.57 8.72 -12.23
CA ASP A 27 1.23 8.13 -12.06
C ASP A 27 0.82 8.27 -10.60
N VAL A 28 -0.07 9.23 -10.34
CA VAL A 28 -0.32 9.77 -9.01
C VAL A 28 -1.32 8.89 -8.28
N ALA A 29 -0.83 8.06 -7.35
CA ALA A 29 -1.69 7.24 -6.53
C ALA A 29 -2.60 8.10 -5.63
N SER A 30 -3.89 7.76 -5.58
CA SER A 30 -4.87 8.45 -4.72
C SER A 30 -5.99 7.52 -4.29
N ALA A 31 -6.61 7.80 -3.13
CA ALA A 31 -7.81 7.08 -2.68
C ALA A 31 -9.01 7.27 -3.62
N THR A 32 -8.98 8.30 -4.48
CA THR A 32 -10.00 8.58 -5.50
C THR A 32 -9.91 7.66 -6.73
N ASP A 33 -8.76 7.00 -6.95
CA ASP A 33 -8.54 5.97 -7.96
C ASP A 33 -7.84 4.74 -7.34
N PRO A 34 -8.61 3.74 -6.86
CA PRO A 34 -8.06 2.50 -6.31
C PRO A 34 -7.14 1.70 -7.24
N GLN A 35 -7.20 1.89 -8.57
CA GLN A 35 -6.28 1.23 -9.51
C GLN A 35 -4.90 1.88 -9.44
N SER A 36 -4.81 3.22 -9.42
CA SER A 36 -3.54 3.94 -9.29
C SER A 36 -2.73 3.53 -8.04
N LEU A 37 -3.43 3.19 -6.94
CA LEU A 37 -2.80 2.65 -5.73
C LEU A 37 -2.37 1.18 -5.89
N LEU A 38 -3.12 0.35 -6.62
CA LEU A 38 -2.66 -1.01 -6.92
C LEU A 38 -1.39 -0.97 -7.78
N ASP A 39 -1.38 -0.13 -8.82
CA ASP A 39 -0.27 -0.02 -9.77
C ASP A 39 1.03 0.41 -9.06
N GLN A 40 0.95 1.36 -8.11
CA GLN A 40 2.09 1.73 -7.27
C GLN A 40 2.47 0.65 -6.24
N PHE A 41 1.50 -0.13 -5.72
CA PHE A 41 1.81 -1.27 -4.85
C PHE A 41 2.56 -2.37 -5.62
N GLU A 42 2.14 -2.69 -6.85
CA GLU A 42 2.82 -3.64 -7.74
C GLU A 42 4.19 -3.11 -8.21
N GLY A 43 4.31 -1.81 -8.49
CA GLY A 43 5.58 -1.14 -8.81
C GLY A 43 6.60 -1.19 -7.66
N LEU A 44 6.12 -1.15 -6.41
CA LEU A 44 6.91 -1.41 -5.19
C LEU A 44 7.27 -2.89 -4.98
N GLY A 45 6.85 -3.79 -5.88
CA GLY A 45 7.06 -5.24 -5.79
C GLY A 45 6.14 -5.94 -4.78
N MET A 46 5.07 -5.29 -4.32
CA MET A 46 4.19 -5.84 -3.30
C MET A 46 3.14 -6.75 -3.93
N ALA A 47 2.94 -7.94 -3.35
CA ALA A 47 1.87 -8.85 -3.76
C ALA A 47 0.51 -8.31 -3.27
N ALA A 48 -0.16 -7.56 -4.15
CA ALA A 48 -1.45 -6.93 -3.94
C ALA A 48 -2.46 -7.38 -5.02
N ARG A 49 -3.76 -7.14 -4.78
CA ARG A 49 -4.82 -7.24 -5.79
C ARG A 49 -6.04 -6.42 -5.40
N LEU A 50 -6.75 -5.87 -6.39
CA LEU A 50 -8.01 -5.14 -6.20
C LEU A 50 -9.18 -6.13 -6.17
N GLU A 51 -10.08 -5.99 -5.20
CA GLU A 51 -11.28 -6.83 -5.03
C GLU A 51 -12.51 -5.96 -4.70
N PRO A 52 -13.73 -6.39 -5.07
CA PRO A 52 -14.94 -5.81 -4.50
C PRO A 52 -15.08 -6.15 -3.01
N TYR A 53 -15.79 -5.30 -2.30
CA TYR A 53 -16.32 -5.51 -0.96
C TYR A 53 -17.85 -5.69 -1.02
N GLU A 54 -18.45 -6.21 0.04
CA GLU A 54 -19.88 -6.51 0.11
C GLU A 54 -20.77 -5.27 -0.09
N SER A 55 -20.26 -4.08 0.26
CA SER A 55 -20.95 -2.80 0.04
C SER A 55 -20.76 -2.22 -1.38
N GLY A 56 -20.27 -2.99 -2.36
CA GLY A 56 -19.97 -2.55 -3.73
C GLY A 56 -18.68 -1.75 -3.90
N ARG A 57 -18.14 -1.15 -2.83
CA ARG A 57 -16.82 -0.48 -2.83
C ARG A 57 -15.70 -1.44 -3.23
N GLN A 58 -14.66 -0.91 -3.85
CA GLN A 58 -13.41 -1.64 -4.04
C GLN A 58 -12.56 -1.65 -2.75
N ARG A 59 -11.58 -2.55 -2.70
CA ARG A 59 -10.50 -2.62 -1.68
C ARG A 59 -9.27 -3.28 -2.28
N ILE A 60 -8.08 -2.85 -1.86
CA ILE A 60 -6.83 -3.57 -2.16
C ILE A 60 -6.61 -4.61 -1.06
N ARG A 61 -6.11 -5.79 -1.43
CA ARG A 61 -5.83 -6.92 -0.54
C ARG A 61 -4.40 -7.38 -0.76
N ALA A 62 -3.62 -7.41 0.32
CA ALA A 62 -2.17 -7.60 0.29
C ALA A 62 -1.68 -8.34 1.56
N LYS A 63 -0.38 -8.60 1.63
CA LYS A 63 0.28 -9.29 2.75
C LYS A 63 1.48 -8.49 3.25
N VAL A 64 1.72 -8.46 4.56
CA VAL A 64 2.90 -7.85 5.19
C VAL A 64 3.31 -8.64 6.43
N ALA A 65 4.59 -8.79 6.74
CA ALA A 65 5.11 -9.58 7.87
C ALA A 65 4.49 -10.98 8.13
N GLY A 66 3.92 -11.64 7.11
CA GLY A 66 3.23 -12.94 7.30
C GLY A 66 1.71 -12.86 7.53
N VAL A 67 1.13 -11.66 7.55
CA VAL A 67 -0.29 -11.36 7.83
C VAL A 67 -0.99 -10.83 6.59
N ASN A 68 -2.19 -11.34 6.29
CA ASN A 68 -3.06 -10.82 5.23
C ASN A 68 -3.83 -9.59 5.74
N TYR A 69 -3.84 -8.50 4.99
CA TYR A 69 -4.59 -7.28 5.32
C TYR A 69 -5.43 -6.77 4.13
N ALA A 70 -6.34 -5.84 4.42
CA ALA A 70 -7.07 -5.07 3.44
C ALA A 70 -6.76 -3.58 3.58
N LEU A 71 -6.68 -2.87 2.46
CA LEU A 71 -6.74 -1.42 2.38
C LEU A 71 -8.10 -1.06 1.78
N ALA A 72 -8.99 -0.52 2.61
CA ALA A 72 -10.37 -0.19 2.23
C ALA A 72 -10.57 1.33 2.14
N PHE A 73 -11.45 1.77 1.25
CA PHE A 73 -11.66 3.18 0.92
C PHE A 73 -12.91 3.76 1.59
N TYR A 74 -12.81 5.01 2.07
CA TYR A 74 -13.79 5.71 2.91
C TYR A 74 -13.91 7.20 2.51
N GLY A 75 -14.97 7.86 2.97
CA GLY A 75 -15.24 9.26 2.62
C GLY A 75 -15.48 9.42 1.12
N CYS A 76 -16.33 8.57 0.56
CA CYS A 76 -16.67 8.49 -0.85
C CYS A 76 -17.96 9.27 -1.15
N LEU A 77 -18.28 9.46 -2.43
CA LEU A 77 -19.59 9.93 -2.88
C LEU A 77 -20.65 8.81 -2.80
N ASP A 78 -21.93 9.17 -2.92
CA ASP A 78 -23.09 8.25 -2.87
C ASP A 78 -22.99 7.06 -3.86
N ASP A 79 -22.26 7.23 -4.97
CA ASP A 79 -22.01 6.21 -6.00
C ASP A 79 -20.76 5.35 -5.75
N MET A 80 -20.14 5.51 -4.57
CA MET A 80 -18.91 4.84 -4.12
C MET A 80 -17.62 5.26 -4.86
N THR A 81 -17.62 6.43 -5.52
CA THR A 81 -16.42 7.04 -6.16
C THR A 81 -15.81 8.18 -5.32
N ASP A 82 -14.68 8.76 -5.77
CA ASP A 82 -13.99 9.92 -5.17
C ASP A 82 -13.74 9.80 -3.66
N CYS A 83 -13.27 8.63 -3.21
CA CYS A 83 -13.00 8.36 -1.79
C CYS A 83 -11.81 9.19 -1.26
N ARG A 84 -11.98 9.80 -0.09
CA ARG A 84 -11.06 10.79 0.52
C ARG A 84 -10.33 10.29 1.78
N GLY A 85 -10.30 8.98 1.94
CA GLY A 85 -9.54 8.29 2.98
C GLY A 85 -9.37 6.82 2.65
N MET A 86 -8.31 6.24 3.17
CA MET A 86 -8.06 4.80 3.13
C MET A 86 -7.79 4.28 4.54
N MET A 87 -8.06 3.01 4.80
CA MET A 87 -7.78 2.40 6.10
C MET A 87 -7.19 1.00 5.92
N PHE A 88 -5.94 0.86 6.35
CA PHE A 88 -5.31 -0.44 6.50
C PHE A 88 -6.00 -1.18 7.64
N THR A 89 -6.39 -2.44 7.41
CA THR A 89 -7.16 -3.26 8.36
C THR A 89 -6.67 -4.71 8.32
N ALA A 90 -6.36 -5.28 9.48
CA ALA A 90 -6.22 -6.72 9.69
C ALA A 90 -7.05 -7.15 10.89
N GLY A 91 -7.87 -8.18 10.71
CA GLY A 91 -8.46 -8.96 11.81
C GLY A 91 -7.66 -10.23 12.02
N PHE A 92 -7.81 -10.86 13.18
CA PHE A 92 -7.09 -12.08 13.56
C PHE A 92 -8.06 -13.10 14.16
N ASP A 93 -8.11 -14.28 13.56
CA ASP A 93 -8.87 -15.45 14.07
C ASP A 93 -8.09 -16.04 15.25
N MET A 94 -8.66 -16.00 16.46
CA MET A 94 -7.96 -16.33 17.71
C MET A 94 -8.58 -17.54 18.41
N ALA A 95 -7.76 -18.55 18.72
CA ALA A 95 -8.19 -19.76 19.43
C ALA A 95 -8.66 -19.51 20.88
N GLU A 96 -8.22 -18.42 21.50
CA GLU A 96 -8.64 -17.94 22.82
C GLU A 96 -8.87 -16.42 22.72
N PRO A 97 -10.01 -15.86 23.20
CA PRO A 97 -10.31 -14.44 23.06
C PRO A 97 -9.30 -13.51 23.77
N VAL A 98 -9.04 -12.36 23.16
CA VAL A 98 -8.16 -11.32 23.72
C VAL A 98 -8.92 -10.45 24.73
N GLY A 99 -8.26 -10.04 25.81
CA GLY A 99 -8.84 -9.13 26.82
C GLY A 99 -8.95 -7.69 26.31
N TRP A 100 -10.02 -6.98 26.69
CA TRP A 100 -10.25 -5.57 26.33
C TRP A 100 -9.14 -4.64 26.83
N GLU A 101 -8.45 -5.03 27.90
CA GLU A 101 -7.27 -4.37 28.45
C GLU A 101 -6.14 -4.26 27.40
N VAL A 102 -5.89 -5.32 26.64
CA VAL A 102 -4.85 -5.34 25.59
C VAL A 102 -5.17 -4.33 24.48
N VAL A 103 -6.45 -4.19 24.15
CA VAL A 103 -6.95 -3.20 23.18
C VAL A 103 -6.89 -1.77 23.73
N ASN A 104 -7.20 -1.57 25.01
CA ASN A 104 -7.04 -0.29 25.68
C ASN A 104 -5.57 0.18 25.67
N ASP A 105 -4.67 -0.68 26.14
CA ASP A 105 -3.24 -0.37 26.27
C ASP A 105 -2.58 -0.17 24.89
N TRP A 106 -3.07 -0.87 23.87
CA TRP A 106 -2.70 -0.58 22.48
C TRP A 106 -3.15 0.82 22.06
N ASN A 107 -4.41 1.18 22.29
CA ASN A 107 -4.96 2.49 21.93
C ASN A 107 -4.34 3.66 22.72
N GLU A 108 -3.88 3.44 23.96
CA GLU A 108 -3.12 4.43 24.73
C GLU A 108 -1.69 4.61 24.20
N THR A 109 -1.03 3.52 23.77
CA THR A 109 0.41 3.51 23.45
C THR A 109 0.75 3.58 21.95
N ARG A 110 -0.22 3.84 21.07
CA ARG A 110 -0.04 3.81 19.60
C ARG A 110 -0.71 4.98 18.89
N VAL A 111 0.11 5.94 18.44
CA VAL A 111 -0.36 7.17 17.77
C VAL A 111 -0.96 6.93 16.37
N TYR A 112 -0.45 5.96 15.61
CA TYR A 112 -0.81 5.74 14.20
C TYR A 112 -1.74 4.55 13.96
N SER A 113 -2.09 3.77 14.98
CA SER A 113 -2.85 2.53 14.80
C SER A 113 -3.77 2.27 15.99
N ARG A 114 -5.07 2.09 15.73
CA ARG A 114 -6.04 1.68 16.75
C ARG A 114 -6.30 0.17 16.72
N ALA A 115 -6.86 -0.35 17.79
CA ALA A 115 -7.39 -1.70 17.87
C ALA A 115 -8.83 -1.73 18.41
N PHE A 116 -9.55 -2.81 18.11
CA PHE A 116 -10.84 -3.17 18.69
C PHE A 116 -11.00 -4.70 18.70
N ILE A 117 -12.07 -5.21 19.29
CA ILE A 117 -12.51 -6.61 19.18
C ILE A 117 -13.89 -6.60 18.53
N ASP A 118 -14.17 -7.50 17.59
CA ASP A 118 -15.48 -7.61 16.94
C ASP A 118 -16.52 -8.37 17.79
N GLU A 119 -17.72 -8.57 17.24
CA GLU A 119 -18.83 -9.24 17.94
C GLU A 119 -18.61 -10.75 18.13
N GLU A 120 -17.65 -11.36 17.43
CA GLU A 120 -17.31 -12.79 17.51
C GLU A 120 -16.14 -13.05 18.48
N GLY A 121 -15.41 -11.99 18.88
CA GLY A 121 -14.26 -12.06 19.80
C GLY A 121 -12.91 -11.91 19.11
N ASP A 122 -12.88 -11.67 17.80
CA ASP A 122 -11.65 -11.52 17.03
C ASP A 122 -11.07 -10.11 17.22
N PRO A 123 -9.80 -9.95 17.62
CA PRO A 123 -9.14 -8.66 17.66
C PRO A 123 -8.84 -8.16 16.24
N TYR A 124 -8.90 -6.85 16.05
CA TYR A 124 -8.55 -6.14 14.82
C TYR A 124 -7.58 -5.00 15.12
N VAL A 125 -6.65 -4.76 14.19
CA VAL A 125 -5.81 -3.55 14.16
C VAL A 125 -6.10 -2.75 12.89
N GLN A 126 -6.11 -1.42 13.01
CA GLN A 126 -6.41 -0.49 11.92
C GLN A 126 -5.49 0.73 11.93
N MET A 127 -5.05 1.16 10.75
CA MET A 127 -4.42 2.46 10.53
C MET A 127 -5.26 3.27 9.52
N PRO A 128 -6.07 4.24 9.98
CA PRO A 128 -6.71 5.22 9.11
C PRO A 128 -5.68 6.19 8.53
N VAL A 129 -5.81 6.48 7.24
CA VAL A 129 -5.00 7.47 6.51
C VAL A 129 -5.96 8.42 5.79
N PRO A 130 -6.16 9.65 6.31
CA PRO A 130 -6.93 10.67 5.59
C PRO A 130 -6.11 11.13 4.39
N THR A 131 -6.69 11.09 3.18
CA THR A 131 -6.09 11.74 2.01
C THR A 131 -7.14 12.09 0.97
N ALA A 132 -7.19 13.38 0.63
CA ALA A 132 -7.91 13.89 -0.53
C ALA A 132 -6.93 14.25 -1.68
N GLU A 133 -5.67 13.82 -1.57
CA GLU A 133 -4.57 14.25 -2.43
C GLU A 133 -3.73 13.06 -2.94
N ALA A 134 -2.82 13.42 -3.85
CA ALA A 134 -1.70 12.62 -4.30
C ALA A 134 -0.92 11.96 -3.15
N LEU A 135 -0.55 10.69 -3.33
CA LEU A 135 0.53 10.05 -2.58
C LEU A 135 1.69 9.73 -3.53
N SER A 136 2.90 10.11 -3.13
CA SER A 136 4.14 9.68 -3.79
C SER A 136 4.55 8.25 -3.40
N GLU A 137 5.42 7.63 -4.20
CA GLU A 137 5.99 6.31 -3.93
C GLU A 137 6.62 6.22 -2.52
N ASP A 138 7.36 7.25 -2.10
CA ASP A 138 8.01 7.30 -0.78
C ASP A 138 7.01 7.47 0.38
N GLU A 139 5.87 8.16 0.15
CA GLU A 139 4.80 8.23 1.13
C GLU A 139 4.06 6.88 1.26
N ILE A 140 3.81 6.19 0.14
CA ILE A 140 3.23 4.83 0.16
C ILE A 140 4.16 3.86 0.88
N ARG A 141 5.44 3.85 0.51
CA ARG A 141 6.49 3.06 1.20
C ARG A 141 6.49 3.34 2.69
N ARG A 142 6.49 4.62 3.10
CA ARG A 142 6.45 5.02 4.51
C ARG A 142 5.17 4.61 5.24
N LEU A 143 4.01 4.66 4.59
CA LEU A 143 2.76 4.15 5.16
C LEU A 143 2.83 2.62 5.37
N VAL A 144 3.37 1.88 4.40
CA VAL A 144 3.58 0.44 4.52
C VAL A 144 4.58 0.10 5.62
N ASP A 145 5.67 0.84 5.79
CA ASP A 145 6.63 0.65 6.88
C ASP A 145 5.97 0.82 8.27
N ILE A 146 5.12 1.85 8.41
CA ILE A 146 4.37 2.11 9.65
C ILE A 146 3.35 0.98 9.90
N TRP A 147 2.66 0.53 8.85
CA TRP A 147 1.71 -0.57 8.91
C TRP A 147 2.37 -1.90 9.27
N GLU A 148 3.51 -2.26 8.66
CA GLU A 148 4.27 -3.46 9.02
C GLU A 148 4.70 -3.41 10.49
N SER A 149 5.21 -2.26 10.94
CA SER A 149 5.62 -2.07 12.33
C SER A 149 4.46 -2.18 13.32
N ALA A 150 3.24 -1.77 12.92
CA ALA A 150 2.03 -1.95 13.71
C ALA A 150 1.58 -3.42 13.72
N VAL A 151 1.52 -4.07 12.56
CA VAL A 151 1.11 -5.48 12.40
C VAL A 151 2.01 -6.42 13.20
N ILE A 152 3.34 -6.31 13.05
CA ILE A 152 4.31 -7.12 13.82
C ILE A 152 4.04 -6.97 15.32
N LYS A 153 4.08 -5.73 15.83
CA LYS A 153 3.89 -5.45 17.26
C LYS A 153 2.54 -5.91 17.78
N PHE A 154 1.46 -5.81 16.97
CA PHE A 154 0.14 -6.25 17.39
C PHE A 154 0.08 -7.77 17.51
N THR A 155 0.54 -8.51 16.50
CA THR A 155 0.61 -9.98 16.54
C THR A 155 1.47 -10.50 17.69
N ASP A 156 2.62 -9.85 17.96
CA ASP A 156 3.49 -10.20 19.08
C ASP A 156 2.84 -9.88 20.44
N THR A 157 1.93 -8.91 20.51
CA THR A 157 1.19 -8.52 21.72
C THR A 157 0.02 -9.47 22.00
N ILE A 158 -0.71 -9.92 20.98
CA ILE A 158 -1.85 -10.84 21.12
C ILE A 158 -1.45 -12.33 21.07
N GLY A 159 -0.20 -12.65 20.70
CA GLY A 159 0.30 -14.02 20.57
C GLY A 159 -0.11 -14.73 19.27
N PHE A 160 -0.38 -13.98 18.19
CA PHE A 160 -0.84 -14.53 16.92
C PHE A 160 0.32 -15.09 16.07
N GLU A 161 0.21 -16.35 15.62
CA GLU A 161 1.21 -17.02 14.79
C GLU A 161 1.19 -16.49 13.34
N ARG A 162 2.22 -15.74 12.96
CA ARG A 162 2.40 -15.19 11.61
C ARG A 162 2.93 -16.24 10.64
N SER A 163 2.41 -16.26 9.40
CA SER A 163 2.87 -17.25 8.39
C SER A 163 4.27 -16.95 7.87
N GLU A 164 5.14 -17.97 7.88
CA GLU A 164 6.56 -17.87 7.47
C GLU A 164 6.75 -17.52 5.99
N ASP A 165 5.75 -17.77 5.13
CA ASP A 165 5.69 -17.36 3.72
C ASP A 165 5.50 -15.82 3.56
N SER A 166 6.22 -15.01 4.33
CA SER A 166 6.17 -13.56 4.24
C SER A 166 6.95 -13.08 3.02
N ALA A 167 6.25 -12.89 1.90
CA ALA A 167 6.73 -12.07 0.78
C ALA A 167 7.01 -10.65 1.32
N SER A 168 8.30 -10.33 1.54
CA SER A 168 8.70 -9.09 2.17
C SER A 168 8.61 -7.92 1.18
N ALA A 169 7.57 -7.12 1.37
CA ALA A 169 7.63 -5.70 1.07
C ALA A 169 8.10 -4.98 2.35
N ALA A 170 9.21 -4.24 2.38
CA ALA A 170 10.19 -4.04 1.32
C ALA A 170 11.57 -3.67 1.89
N THR A 171 12.64 -3.82 1.09
CA THR A 171 13.81 -2.90 0.98
C THR A 171 14.91 -3.54 0.12
N PRO A 172 15.12 -3.09 -1.13
CA PRO A 172 16.44 -3.11 -1.76
C PRO A 172 17.31 -2.04 -1.10
N ALA A 173 18.54 -2.37 -0.71
CA ALA A 173 19.46 -1.37 -0.16
C ALA A 173 19.78 -0.27 -1.22
N PRO A 174 19.89 1.01 -0.82
CA PRO A 174 20.10 2.11 -1.78
C PRO A 174 21.39 1.91 -2.57
N GLY A 175 21.25 1.76 -3.89
CA GLY A 175 22.36 1.56 -4.83
C GLY A 175 22.45 0.17 -5.48
N GLN A 176 21.54 -0.77 -5.19
CA GLN A 176 21.42 -2.03 -5.95
C GLN A 176 20.64 -1.80 -7.27
N PRO A 177 21.20 -2.14 -8.45
CA PRO A 177 20.46 -2.05 -9.71
C PRO A 177 19.42 -3.17 -9.81
N VAL A 178 18.24 -2.85 -10.33
CA VAL A 178 17.16 -3.84 -10.56
C VAL A 178 17.64 -4.87 -11.60
N ALA A 179 17.64 -6.15 -11.22
CA ALA A 179 18.10 -7.22 -12.09
C ALA A 179 17.08 -7.53 -13.19
N SER A 180 17.47 -7.39 -14.46
CA SER A 180 16.65 -7.75 -15.61
C SER A 180 16.22 -9.22 -15.56
N GLY A 181 14.91 -9.48 -15.64
CA GLY A 181 14.34 -10.80 -15.36
C GLY A 181 14.76 -11.92 -16.32
N GLN A 182 14.80 -13.14 -15.78
CA GLN A 182 14.82 -14.39 -16.54
C GLN A 182 13.61 -15.26 -16.14
N PRO A 183 13.03 -16.04 -17.07
CA PRO A 183 11.80 -16.79 -16.82
C PRO A 183 12.00 -17.97 -15.86
N ALA A 184 11.01 -18.22 -15.03
CA ALA A 184 11.04 -19.31 -14.06
C ALA A 184 10.91 -20.70 -14.72
N THR A 185 11.89 -21.57 -14.49
CA THR A 185 11.75 -23.02 -14.66
C THR A 185 11.43 -23.65 -13.31
N GLY A 186 10.34 -24.44 -13.25
CA GLY A 186 9.71 -24.81 -11.99
C GLY A 186 10.48 -25.79 -11.10
N ALA A 187 10.17 -25.74 -9.80
CA ALA A 187 10.52 -26.75 -8.81
C ALA A 187 9.26 -27.19 -8.05
N THR A 188 9.05 -28.50 -7.91
CA THR A 188 7.99 -29.07 -7.08
C THR A 188 8.38 -29.01 -5.60
N ALA A 189 7.51 -28.51 -4.73
CA ALA A 189 7.72 -28.47 -3.28
C ALA A 189 6.63 -29.26 -2.53
N THR A 190 7.03 -29.92 -1.44
CA THR A 190 6.21 -30.85 -0.66
C THR A 190 5.45 -30.13 0.46
N THR A 191 4.19 -30.49 0.70
CA THR A 191 3.34 -29.91 1.76
C THR A 191 3.84 -30.23 3.17
N PRO A 192 4.09 -29.22 4.03
CA PRO A 192 4.16 -29.38 5.47
C PRO A 192 2.74 -29.32 6.07
N SER A 193 2.35 -30.34 6.85
CA SER A 193 1.02 -30.39 7.47
C SER A 193 0.96 -29.63 8.81
N GLY A 194 1.28 -28.34 8.80
CA GLY A 194 1.01 -27.41 9.91
C GLY A 194 -0.36 -26.76 9.74
N ARG A 195 -1.24 -26.81 10.74
CA ARG A 195 -2.61 -26.26 10.63
C ARG A 195 -2.65 -24.78 11.05
N VAL A 196 -1.98 -23.93 10.28
CA VAL A 196 -2.08 -22.47 10.40
C VAL A 196 -3.53 -22.05 10.16
N ALA A 197 -4.12 -21.26 11.06
CA ALA A 197 -5.46 -20.72 10.87
C ALA A 197 -5.47 -19.71 9.70
N PRO A 198 -6.46 -19.78 8.78
CA PRO A 198 -6.50 -18.87 7.64
C PRO A 198 -6.96 -17.47 8.09
N ASN A 199 -6.01 -16.54 8.26
CA ASN A 199 -6.30 -15.23 8.86
C ASN A 199 -7.54 -14.53 8.27
N LYS A 200 -8.54 -14.21 9.12
CA LYS A 200 -9.85 -13.62 8.78
C LYS A 200 -9.66 -12.31 8.02
N ALA A 201 -9.70 -12.39 6.70
CA ALA A 201 -9.25 -11.32 5.81
C ALA A 201 -10.32 -10.22 5.59
N ALA A 202 -10.72 -9.58 6.70
CA ALA A 202 -11.68 -8.48 6.76
C ALA A 202 -12.98 -8.77 5.99
N GLY A 203 -13.74 -9.78 6.42
CA GLY A 203 -15.14 -9.99 6.04
C GLY A 203 -16.03 -9.64 7.23
N ALA A 204 -17.03 -8.77 7.01
CA ALA A 204 -17.89 -8.18 8.05
C ALA A 204 -17.14 -7.46 9.22
N GLY A 205 -17.89 -7.01 10.23
CA GLY A 205 -17.38 -6.55 11.53
C GLY A 205 -16.90 -5.09 11.67
N ALA A 206 -16.43 -4.43 10.60
CA ALA A 206 -15.76 -3.12 10.72
C ALA A 206 -16.65 -1.88 10.46
N LEU A 207 -17.78 -1.79 11.18
CA LEU A 207 -18.70 -0.64 11.30
C LEU A 207 -19.40 -0.12 10.02
N GLY A 208 -20.71 0.09 10.15
CA GLY A 208 -21.47 1.02 9.30
C GLY A 208 -21.10 2.47 9.62
N ALA A 209 -19.88 2.87 9.26
CA ALA A 209 -19.47 4.28 9.22
C ALA A 209 -20.31 4.99 8.15
N LYS A 210 -21.46 5.54 8.58
CA LYS A 210 -22.15 6.59 7.84
C LYS A 210 -21.20 7.75 7.63
N ASP A 211 -21.31 8.36 6.48
CA ASP A 211 -20.32 9.27 5.92
C ASP A 211 -20.13 10.51 6.80
N GLN A 212 -18.87 10.87 7.03
CA GLN A 212 -18.39 12.08 7.71
C GLN A 212 -17.13 12.58 7.01
#